data_AF-A0AAN1IGR4-F1
#
_entry.id   AF-A0AAN1IGR4-F1
#
_cell.length_a   1.000
_cell.length_b   1.000
_cell.length_c   1.000
_cell.angle_alpha   90.00
_cell.angle_beta   90.00
_cell.angle_gamma   90.00
#
_symmetry.space_group_name_H-M   'P 1'
#
loop_
_entity.id
_entity.type
_entity.pdbx_description
1 polymer ?
#
loop_
_entity_poly.entity_id
_entity_poly.type
_entity_poly.pdbx_seq_one_letter_code
_entity_poly.pdbx_strand_id
1 'polypeptide(L)' 'MDTSAVFVAIGHTPATEFIADVVSTDDDGYITVAEAGTHTSAPGVFAAGDCVDRTYRQAISAAGMGCRAALDAQQYLTA' A
#
# COMPACT_ATOMS: atom_id res chain seq x y z
N MET A 1 -33.56 13.87 9.44
CA MET A 1 -32.69 13.48 10.57
C MET A 1 -31.84 14.67 10.89
N ASP A 2 -31.89 15.16 12.12
CA ASP A 2 -31.07 16.28 12.57
C ASP A 2 -29.87 15.67 13.33
N THR A 3 -28.63 16.00 12.93
CA THR A 3 -27.41 15.44 13.55
C THR A 3 -26.23 16.42 13.47
N SER A 4 -25.34 16.37 14.45
CA SER A 4 -24.16 17.26 14.51
C SER A 4 -22.98 16.78 13.68
N ALA A 5 -22.88 15.47 13.39
CA ALA A 5 -21.81 14.89 12.57
C ALA A 5 -22.20 13.54 11.97
N VAL A 6 -21.56 13.19 10.85
CA VAL A 6 -21.67 11.89 10.17
C VAL A 6 -20.26 11.40 9.82
N PHE A 7 -20.01 10.11 10.05
CA PHE A 7 -18.79 9.41 9.66
C PHE A 7 -19.14 8.26 8.72
N VAL A 8 -18.34 8.08 7.67
CA VAL A 8 -18.55 7.03 6.67
C VAL A 8 -17.52 5.92 6.91
N ALA A 9 -18.01 4.73 7.24
CA ALA A 9 -17.20 3.55 7.56
C ALA A 9 -17.64 2.33 6.74
N ILE A 10 -17.66 2.48 5.41
CA ILE A 10 -18.16 1.46 4.46
C ILE A 10 -17.04 0.64 3.80
N GLY A 11 -15.84 0.65 4.40
CA GLY A 11 -14.66 0.02 3.83
C GLY A 11 -13.84 0.98 2.95
N HIS A 12 -12.79 0.43 2.34
CA HIS A 12 -11.85 1.15 1.47
C HIS A 12 -11.62 0.29 0.22
N THR A 13 -11.36 0.96 -0.91
CA THR A 13 -10.95 0.29 -2.15
C THR A 13 -9.52 0.71 -2.46
N PRO A 14 -8.53 -0.21 -2.39
CA PRO A 14 -7.17 0.11 -2.80
C PRO A 14 -7.12 0.36 -4.32
N ALA A 15 -6.38 1.39 -4.74
CA ALA A 15 -6.25 1.76 -6.15
C ALA A 15 -5.20 0.89 -6.86
N THR A 16 -5.48 -0.40 -7.03
CA THR A 16 -4.51 -1.42 -7.48
C THR A 16 -4.94 -2.18 -8.73
N GLU A 17 -6.18 -1.98 -9.21
CA GLU A 17 -6.73 -2.67 -10.39
C GLU A 17 -5.83 -2.55 -11.63
N PHE A 18 -5.20 -1.39 -11.83
CA PHE A 18 -4.32 -1.14 -12.98
C PHE A 18 -3.04 -1.99 -13.00
N ILE A 19 -2.66 -2.61 -11.88
CA ILE A 19 -1.40 -3.36 -11.71
C ILE A 19 -1.61 -4.78 -11.18
N ALA A 20 -2.86 -5.22 -11.02
CA ALA A 20 -3.21 -6.51 -10.41
C ALA A 20 -2.65 -7.74 -11.14
N ASP A 21 -2.41 -7.63 -12.46
CA ASP A 21 -1.79 -8.71 -13.26
C ASP A 21 -0.26 -8.76 -13.15
N VAL A 22 0.36 -7.76 -12.51
CA VAL A 22 1.82 -7.62 -12.41
C VAL A 22 2.32 -8.00 -11.02
N VAL A 23 1.55 -7.67 -9.98
CA VAL A 23 1.91 -7.93 -8.58
C VAL A 23 0.81 -8.70 -7.88
N SER A 24 1.19 -9.52 -6.91
CA SER A 24 0.24 -10.27 -6.09
C SER A 24 -0.55 -9.32 -5.19
N THR A 25 -1.86 -9.53 -5.14
CA THR A 25 -2.78 -8.85 -4.23
C THR A 25 -3.48 -9.87 -3.33
N ASP A 26 -3.97 -9.42 -2.17
CA ASP A 26 -4.90 -10.21 -1.37
C ASP A 26 -6.32 -10.16 -1.96
N ASP A 27 -7.25 -10.90 -1.33
CA ASP A 27 -8.65 -11.00 -1.77
C ASP A 27 -9.40 -9.64 -1.72
N ASP A 28 -8.89 -8.68 -0.94
CA ASP A 28 -9.43 -7.31 -0.81
C ASP A 28 -8.75 -6.32 -1.78
N GLY A 29 -7.81 -6.79 -2.61
CA GLY A 29 -7.09 -6.01 -3.61
C GLY A 29 -5.87 -5.25 -3.09
N TYR A 30 -5.45 -5.44 -1.84
CA TYR A 30 -4.23 -4.82 -1.33
C TYR A 30 -3.00 -5.54 -1.89
N ILE A 31 -1.96 -4.79 -2.28
CA ILE A 31 -0.71 -5.39 -2.77
C ILE A 31 -0.05 -6.13 -1.61
N THR A 32 0.32 -7.40 -1.84
CA THR A 32 1.07 -8.18 -0.86
C THR A 32 2.55 -7.83 -0.96
N VAL A 33 3.16 -7.51 0.18
CA VAL A 33 4.59 -7.25 0.30
C VAL A 33 5.24 -8.22 1.28
N ALA A 34 6.56 -8.42 1.15
CA ALA A 34 7.32 -9.14 2.17
C ALA A 34 7.09 -8.52 3.56
N GLU A 35 7.04 -9.35 4.60
CA GLU A 35 6.62 -8.90 5.93
C GLU A 35 7.46 -7.72 6.42
N ALA A 36 6.76 -6.66 6.82
CA ALA A 36 7.33 -5.37 7.20
C ALA A 36 8.26 -4.75 6.14
N GLY A 37 8.17 -5.09 4.85
CA GLY A 37 8.99 -4.57 3.75
C GLY A 37 8.18 -3.80 2.68
N THR A 38 8.80 -3.53 1.53
CA THR A 38 8.14 -2.85 0.39
C THR A 38 8.20 -3.65 -0.92
N HIS A 39 8.92 -4.76 -0.92
CA HIS A 39 9.08 -5.63 -2.09
C HIS A 39 7.78 -6.36 -2.40
N THR A 40 7.33 -6.24 -3.64
CA THR A 40 6.20 -7.00 -4.17
C THR A 40 6.66 -8.35 -4.74
N SER A 41 5.73 -9.13 -5.31
CA SER A 41 6.06 -10.36 -6.03
C SER A 41 6.83 -10.13 -7.34
N ALA A 42 6.80 -8.90 -7.89
CA ALA A 42 7.53 -8.54 -9.10
C ALA A 42 8.85 -7.84 -8.77
N PRO A 43 10.02 -8.37 -9.22
CA PRO A 43 11.30 -7.71 -9.03
C PRO A 43 11.33 -6.31 -9.63
N GLY A 44 11.84 -5.33 -8.87
CA GLY A 44 11.88 -3.93 -9.27
C GLY A 44 10.57 -3.16 -9.07
N VAL A 45 9.51 -3.81 -8.59
CA VAL A 45 8.25 -3.16 -8.22
C VAL A 45 8.10 -3.14 -6.70
N PHE A 46 7.89 -1.95 -6.15
CA PHE A 46 7.77 -1.69 -4.72
C PHE A 46 6.42 -1.03 -4.42
N ALA A 47 5.84 -1.35 -3.27
CA ALA A 47 4.55 -0.81 -2.85
C ALA A 47 4.63 -0.27 -1.41
N ALA A 48 3.94 0.84 -1.17
CA ALA A 48 3.98 1.57 0.09
C ALA A 48 2.69 2.36 0.33
N GLY A 49 2.35 2.57 1.59
CA GLY A 49 1.16 3.33 1.98
C GLY A 49 -0.11 2.49 1.97
N ASP A 50 -1.25 3.16 1.85
CA ASP A 50 -2.56 2.53 2.03
C ASP A 50 -2.87 1.43 1.01
N CYS A 51 -2.15 1.32 -0.11
CA CYS A 51 -2.33 0.21 -1.06
C CYS A 51 -1.78 -1.13 -0.55
N VAL A 52 -0.97 -1.13 0.50
CA VAL A 52 -0.44 -2.33 1.20
C VAL A 52 -0.91 -2.41 2.65
N ASP A 53 -1.38 -1.30 3.23
CA ASP A 53 -1.73 -1.19 4.64
C ASP A 53 -3.24 -1.03 4.84
N ARG A 54 -3.90 -2.13 5.22
CA ARG A 54 -5.32 -2.11 5.62
C ARG A 54 -5.55 -1.82 7.10
N THR A 55 -4.50 -1.73 7.91
CA THR A 55 -4.57 -1.67 9.37
C THR A 55 -4.43 -0.26 9.90
N TYR A 56 -3.35 0.45 9.53
CA TYR A 56 -3.08 1.77 10.11
C TYR A 56 -3.68 2.90 9.28
N ARG A 57 -3.47 2.92 7.95
CA ARG A 57 -4.04 3.92 7.02
C ARG A 57 -3.89 5.36 7.54
N GLN A 58 -2.70 5.70 8.03
CA GLN A 58 -2.37 7.03 8.52
C GLN A 58 -1.32 7.67 7.62
N ALA A 59 -1.40 8.98 7.44
CA ALA A 59 -0.43 9.73 6.64
C ALA A 59 1.02 9.48 7.09
N ILE A 60 1.25 9.34 8.40
CA ILE A 60 2.60 9.11 8.94
C ILE A 60 3.13 7.68 8.70
N SER A 61 2.26 6.66 8.75
CA SER A 61 2.67 5.29 8.41
C SER A 61 2.96 5.19 6.91
N ALA A 62 2.12 5.80 6.08
CA ALA A 62 2.32 5.88 4.63
C ALA A 62 3.63 6.60 4.26
N ALA A 63 3.94 7.71 4.91
CA ALA A 63 5.20 8.43 4.70
C ALA A 63 6.43 7.58 5.06
N GLY A 64 6.39 6.86 6.17
CA GLY A 64 7.46 5.94 6.59
C GLY A 64 7.69 4.81 5.58
N MET A 65 6.61 4.18 5.10
CA MET A 65 6.70 3.16 4.05
C MET A 65 7.23 3.72 2.74
N GLY A 66 6.81 4.93 2.36
CA GLY A 66 7.30 5.59 1.14
C GLY A 66 8.81 5.86 1.16
N CYS A 67 9.33 6.31 2.31
CA CYS A 67 10.77 6.47 2.50
C CYS A 67 11.52 5.14 2.28
N ARG A 68 11.00 4.06 2.85
CA ARG A 68 11.59 2.73 2.68
C ARG A 68 11.55 2.24 1.24
N ALA A 69 10.42 2.41 0.55
CA ALA A 69 10.29 2.00 -0.85
C ALA A 69 11.26 2.76 -1.76
N ALA A 70 11.53 4.04 -1.46
CA ALA A 70 12.53 4.82 -2.20
C ALA A 70 13.95 4.28 -1.99
N LEU A 71 14.31 3.89 -0.76
CA LEU A 71 15.62 3.29 -0.46
C LEU A 71 15.77 1.89 -1.09
N ASP A 72 14.73 1.05 -1.02
CA ASP A 72 14.70 -0.28 -1.63
C ASP A 72 14.82 -0.18 -3.16
N ALA A 73 14.12 0.79 -3.78
CA ALA A 73 14.25 1.08 -5.21
C ALA A 73 15.63 1.60 -5.58
N GLN A 74 16.20 2.52 -4.79
CA GLN A 74 17.56 3.00 -4.99
C GLN A 74 18.55 1.83 -4.96
N GLN A 75 18.46 0.97 -3.96
CA GLN A 75 19.34 -0.20 -3.83
C GLN A 75 19.22 -1.12 -5.05
N TYR A 76 17.99 -1.41 -5.51
CA TYR A 76 17.74 -2.24 -6.69
C TYR A 76 18.37 -1.68 -7.97
N LEU A 77 18.38 -0.35 -8.15
CA LEU A 77 18.98 0.30 -9.31
C LEU A 77 20.51 0.37 -9.26
N THR A 78 21.10 0.31 -8.06
CA THR A 78 22.54 0.45 -7.84
C THR A 78 23.28 -0.87 -7.62
N ALA A 79 22.54 -1.98 -7.58
CA ALA A 79 23.07 -3.34 -7.52
C ALA A 79 23.42 -3.85 -8.93
#